data_AF-A0A519QNV8-F1
#
_entry.id   AF-A0A519QNV8-F1
#
_cell.length_a   1.000
_cell.length_b   1.000
_cell.length_c   1.000
_cell.angle_alpha   90.00
_cell.angle_beta   90.00
_cell.angle_gamma   90.00
#
_symmetry.space_group_name_H-M   'P 1'
#
loop_
_entity.id
_entity.type
_entity.pdbx_description
1 polymer ?
#
loop_
_entity_poly.entity_id
_entity_poly.type
_entity_poly.pdbx_seq_one_letter_code
_entity_poly.pdbx_strand_id
1 'polypeptide(L)'
;MVEQTGSIFLECDQGFLHAPAYAEVIIRDVADFSALPPGQTGLVEVLSMIPRSYPGHALLTEDLGRIEGLDGCACGRRGTHFTIAGRVAKAEVRGCSDTYEPAA
;
A
#
# COMPACT_ATOMS: atom_id res chain seq x y z
N MET A 1 10.77 -3.28 -5.79
CA MET A 1 11.69 -2.24 -5.30
C MET A 1 12.85 -2.86 -4.48
N VAL A 2 13.45 -3.97 -4.92
CA VAL A 2 14.42 -4.72 -4.09
C VAL A 2 15.78 -4.00 -3.94
N GLU A 3 16.13 -3.11 -4.88
CA GLU A 3 17.47 -2.47 -4.93
C GLU A 3 17.45 -0.95 -4.72
N GLN A 4 16.26 -0.36 -4.63
CA GLN A 4 16.11 1.04 -4.24
C GLN A 4 15.65 1.10 -2.80
N THR A 5 15.94 2.19 -2.10
CA THR A 5 15.55 2.41 -0.69
C THR A 5 14.10 2.03 -0.39
N GLY A 6 13.23 2.02 -1.41
CA GLY A 6 11.91 1.44 -1.35
C GLY A 6 10.95 2.31 -0.55
N SER A 7 9.66 2.16 -0.79
CA SER A 7 8.66 2.76 0.08
C SER A 7 8.40 1.79 1.24
N ILE A 8 8.89 2.15 2.43
CA ILE A 8 8.65 1.38 3.66
C ILE A 8 7.47 2.01 4.40
N PHE A 9 6.38 1.25 4.52
CA PHE A 9 5.18 1.65 5.25
C PHE A 9 5.21 0.99 6.63
N LEU A 10 5.21 1.78 7.69
CA LEU A 10 5.34 1.27 9.05
C LEU A 10 3.97 1.20 9.71
N GLU A 11 3.67 0.04 10.29
CA GLU A 11 2.48 -0.17 11.12
C GLU A 11 2.60 0.60 12.44
N CYS A 12 1.49 1.19 12.90
CA CYS A 12 1.38 1.80 14.22
C CYS A 12 0.68 0.88 15.22
N ASP A 13 0.61 1.30 16.48
CA ASP A 13 -0.08 0.59 17.55
C ASP A 13 -1.61 0.49 17.38
N GLN A 14 -2.19 1.22 16.41
CA GLN A 14 -3.60 1.11 16.02
C GLN A 14 -3.84 0.10 14.88
N GLY A 15 -2.79 -0.57 14.38
CA GLY A 15 -2.89 -1.54 13.29
C GLY A 15 -2.98 -0.93 11.88
N PHE A 16 -2.63 0.35 11.73
CA PHE A 16 -2.59 1.03 10.43
C PHE A 16 -1.17 1.18 9.92
N LEU A 17 -0.97 0.94 8.62
CA LEU A 17 0.25 1.30 7.90
C LEU A 17 0.25 2.79 7.58
N HIS A 18 1.39 3.46 7.77
CA HIS A 18 1.54 4.89 7.48
C HIS A 18 2.43 5.14 6.27
N ALA A 19 1.98 6.02 5.37
CA ALA A 19 2.81 6.56 4.30
C ALA A 19 3.90 7.48 4.87
N PRO A 20 5.19 7.24 4.58
CA PRO A 20 6.25 8.17 4.95
C PRO A 20 6.22 9.41 4.05
N ALA A 21 6.84 10.51 4.48
CA ALA A 21 6.80 11.80 3.76
C ALA A 21 7.35 11.79 2.31
N TYR A 22 8.00 10.71 1.88
CA TYR A 22 8.58 10.54 0.55
C TYR A 22 7.86 9.48 -0.30
N ALA A 23 6.78 8.91 0.20
CA ALA A 23 5.96 7.93 -0.51
C ALA A 23 4.48 8.23 -0.30
N GLU A 24 3.63 7.66 -1.14
CA GLU A 24 2.19 7.81 -1.01
C GLU A 24 1.49 6.54 -1.49
N VAL A 25 0.23 6.35 -1.09
CA VAL A 25 -0.61 5.26 -1.54
C VAL A 25 -1.87 5.80 -2.20
N ILE A 26 -2.23 5.23 -3.35
CA ILE A 26 -3.52 5.43 -4.00
C ILE A 26 -4.26 4.09 -4.01
N ILE A 27 -5.54 4.10 -3.63
CA ILE A 27 -6.40 2.94 -3.79
C ILE A 27 -7.12 3.08 -5.13
N ARG A 28 -6.99 2.07 -6.00
CA ARG A 28 -7.47 2.05 -7.37
C ARG A 28 -8.65 1.09 -7.51
N ASP A 29 -9.68 1.50 -8.23
CA ASP A 29 -10.78 0.60 -8.58
C ASP A 29 -10.24 -0.55 -9.45
N VAL A 30 -10.68 -1.77 -9.16
CA VAL A 30 -10.23 -2.98 -9.85
C VAL A 30 -10.72 -3.06 -11.30
N ALA A 31 -11.81 -2.37 -11.65
CA ALA A 31 -12.44 -2.44 -12.95
C ALA A 31 -11.87 -1.42 -13.94
N ASP A 32 -11.56 -0.20 -13.49
CA ASP A 32 -11.13 0.91 -14.36
C ASP A 32 -9.89 1.67 -13.90
N PHE A 33 -9.30 1.28 -12.75
CA PHE A 33 -8.14 1.92 -12.14
C PHE A 33 -8.33 3.41 -11.81
N SER A 34 -9.58 3.87 -11.67
CA SER A 34 -9.87 5.18 -11.09
C SER A 34 -9.45 5.22 -9.61
N ALA A 35 -9.12 6.42 -9.08
CA ALA A 35 -8.78 6.56 -7.67
C ALA A 35 -10.05 6.50 -6.81
N LEU A 36 -10.03 5.64 -5.80
CA LEU A 36 -11.12 5.47 -4.85
C LEU A 36 -10.97 6.42 -3.64
N PRO A 37 -12.09 6.92 -3.08
CA PRO A 37 -12.04 7.72 -1.86
C PRO A 37 -11.71 6.85 -0.63
N PRO A 38 -11.30 7.49 0.49
CA PRO A 38 -11.14 6.80 1.78
C PRO A 38 -12.38 5.97 2.16
N GLY A 39 -12.16 4.83 2.82
CA GLY A 39 -13.22 3.91 3.20
C GLY A 39 -13.58 2.84 2.17
N GLN A 40 -13.06 2.93 0.94
CA GLN A 40 -13.27 1.92 -0.10
C GLN A 40 -12.04 1.02 -0.31
N THR A 41 -12.29 -0.27 -0.58
CA THR A 41 -11.23 -1.25 -0.84
C THR A 41 -10.98 -1.39 -2.33
N GLY A 42 -9.71 -1.40 -2.73
CA GLY A 42 -9.29 -1.57 -4.12
C GLY A 42 -7.82 -1.97 -4.22
N LEU A 43 -7.26 -1.94 -5.43
CA LEU A 43 -5.85 -2.23 -5.66
C LEU A 43 -4.97 -1.15 -5.06
N VAL A 44 -3.88 -1.55 -4.42
CA VAL A 44 -2.93 -0.63 -3.83
C VAL A 44 -1.92 -0.21 -4.89
N GLU A 45 -1.86 1.07 -5.20
CA GLU A 45 -0.76 1.68 -5.95
C GLU A 45 0.17 2.39 -4.98
N VAL A 46 1.47 2.10 -5.06
CA VAL A 46 2.50 2.75 -4.25
C VAL A 46 3.30 3.75 -5.08
N LEU A 47 3.48 4.94 -4.53
CA LEU A 47 4.31 6.00 -5.10
C LEU A 47 5.61 6.13 -4.32
N SER A 48 6.72 6.36 -5.03
CA SER A 48 8.01 6.75 -4.42
C SER A 48 8.48 8.06 -5.04
N MET A 49 8.65 9.08 -4.21
CA MET A 49 8.92 10.47 -4.60
C MET A 49 10.35 10.90 -4.24
N ILE A 50 11.33 10.01 -4.38
CA ILE A 50 12.76 10.34 -4.26
C ILE A 50 13.44 10.42 -5.66
N PRO A 51 12.91 11.19 -6.65
CA PRO A 51 13.35 11.14 -8.05
C PRO A 51 14.75 11.70 -8.30
N ARG A 52 15.44 12.21 -7.26
CA ARG A 52 16.74 12.88 -7.41
C ARG A 52 17.92 11.93 -7.47
N SER A 53 17.87 10.84 -6.70
CA SER A 53 18.94 9.85 -6.65
C SER A 53 18.53 8.51 -7.26
N TYR A 54 17.23 8.25 -7.30
CA TYR A 54 16.61 7.05 -7.88
C TYR A 54 15.37 7.49 -8.66
N PRO A 55 14.95 6.83 -9.75
CA PRO A 55 13.68 7.15 -10.41
C PRO A 55 12.51 7.11 -9.42
N GLY A 56 11.63 8.11 -9.52
CA GLY A 56 10.32 8.04 -8.88
C GLY A 56 9.48 6.97 -9.57
N HIS A 57 8.72 6.19 -8.79
CA HIS A 57 7.93 5.10 -9.32
C HIS A 57 6.46 5.26 -8.92
N ALA A 58 5.58 4.87 -9.83
CA ALA A 58 4.18 4.59 -9.56
C ALA A 58 3.94 3.12 -9.92
N LEU A 59 3.76 2.28 -8.90
CA LEU A 59 3.63 0.82 -9.08
C LEU A 59 2.27 0.39 -8.58
N LEU A 60 1.42 -0.06 -9.50
CA LEU A 60 0.21 -0.78 -9.17
C LEU A 60 0.61 -2.18 -8.68
N THR A 61 0.22 -2.50 -7.45
CA THR A 61 0.50 -3.79 -6.83
C THR A 61 -0.65 -4.75 -7.05
N GLU A 62 -0.44 -6.01 -6.65
CA GLU A 62 -1.46 -7.05 -6.58
C GLU A 62 -2.05 -7.16 -5.16
N ASP A 63 -1.82 -6.17 -4.30
CA ASP A 63 -2.41 -6.08 -2.96
C ASP A 63 -3.75 -5.34 -3.02
N LEU A 64 -4.72 -5.81 -2.24
CA LEU A 64 -5.97 -5.13 -1.94
C LEU A 64 -5.84 -4.39 -0.61
N GLY A 65 -6.30 -3.15 -0.58
CA GLY A 65 -6.20 -2.31 0.60
C GLY A 65 -7.18 -1.15 0.58
N ARG A 66 -7.16 -0.37 1.65
CA ARG A 66 -8.08 0.74 1.87
C ARG A 66 -7.42 1.86 2.65
N ILE A 67 -7.59 3.10 2.20
CA ILE A 67 -7.23 4.27 3.00
C ILE A 67 -8.26 4.44 4.11
N GLU A 68 -7.78 4.46 5.35
CA GLU A 68 -8.60 4.66 6.54
C GLU A 68 -8.72 6.16 6.86
N GLY A 69 -7.69 6.95 6.53
CA GLY A 69 -7.78 8.41 6.60
C GLY A 69 -6.52 9.15 6.15
N LEU A 70 -6.69 10.47 6.01
CA LEU A 70 -5.61 11.43 5.81
C LEU A 70 -5.50 12.28 7.08
N ASP A 71 -4.36 12.20 7.78
CA ASP A 71 -4.23 12.70 9.15
C ASP A 71 -5.26 12.04 10.11
N GLY A 72 -5.23 12.42 11.40
CA GLY A 72 -6.26 12.02 12.37
C GLY A 72 -6.14 10.61 12.94
N CYS A 73 -5.07 9.87 12.62
CA CYS A 73 -4.80 8.60 13.28
C CYS A 73 -4.55 8.81 14.78
N ALA A 74 -5.15 7.96 15.62
CA ALA A 74 -5.03 8.06 17.08
C ALA A 74 -3.59 7.89 17.60
N CYS A 75 -2.68 7.29 16.81
CA CYS A 75 -1.26 7.20 17.15
C CYS A 75 -0.52 8.56 17.05
N GLY A 76 -1.17 9.60 16.52
CA GLY A 76 -0.62 10.94 16.37
C GLY A 76 0.27 11.16 15.13
N ARG A 77 0.53 10.12 14.33
CA ARG A 77 1.22 10.28 13.04
C ARG A 77 0.31 10.97 12.03
N ARG A 78 0.94 11.79 11.19
CA ARG A 78 0.31 12.57 10.13
C ARG A 78 0.48 11.90 8.77
N GLY A 79 -0.34 12.29 7.82
CA GLY A 79 -0.40 11.75 6.46
C GLY A 79 -1.39 10.61 6.30
N THR A 80 -1.31 9.94 5.16
CA THR A 80 -2.16 8.81 4.81
C THR A 80 -1.89 7.61 5.71
N HIS A 81 -2.95 7.02 6.25
CA HIS A 81 -2.89 5.72 6.92
C HIS A 81 -3.92 4.77 6.32
N PHE A 82 -3.53 3.51 6.16
CA PHE A 82 -4.25 2.53 5.36
C PHE A 82 -4.07 1.11 5.89
N THR A 83 -4.90 0.20 5.40
CA THR A 83 -4.84 -1.24 5.70
C THR A 83 -4.64 -2.05 4.43
N ILE A 84 -4.06 -3.24 4.58
CA ILE A 84 -3.97 -4.27 3.52
C ILE A 84 -4.91 -5.40 3.90
N ALA A 85 -5.84 -5.73 3.01
CA ALA A 85 -6.78 -6.84 3.17
C ALA A 85 -6.17 -8.19 2.74
N GLY A 86 -5.19 -8.16 1.84
CA GLY A 86 -4.53 -9.35 1.30
C GLY A 86 -4.13 -9.16 -0.17
N ARG A 87 -3.73 -10.25 -0.83
CA ARG A 87 -3.43 -10.27 -2.27
C ARG A 87 -4.70 -10.53 -3.07
N VAL A 88 -4.75 -10.02 -4.31
CA VAL A 88 -5.80 -10.43 -5.26
C VAL A 88 -5.75 -11.94 -5.50
N ALA A 89 -6.91 -12.54 -5.75
CA ALA A 89 -7.00 -13.96 -6.06
C ALA A 89 -6.16 -14.30 -7.29
N LYS A 90 -5.37 -15.39 -7.20
CA LYS A 90 -4.44 -15.85 -8.24
C LYS A 90 -3.26 -14.92 -8.55
N ALA A 91 -2.90 -14.01 -7.65
CA ALA A 91 -1.61 -13.33 -7.72
C ALA A 91 -0.49 -14.36 -7.85
N GLU A 92 0.48 -14.10 -8.73
CA GLU A 92 1.57 -15.04 -8.98
C GLU A 92 2.46 -15.16 -7.74
N VAL A 93 2.78 -16.40 -7.34
CA VAL A 93 3.69 -16.66 -6.23
C VAL A 93 5.09 -16.23 -6.65
N ARG A 94 5.56 -15.13 -6.08
CA ARG A 94 6.83 -14.49 -6.41
C ARG A 94 7.54 -14.06 -5.14
N GLY A 95 7.76 -14.98 -4.22
CA GLY A 95 8.62 -14.72 -3.08
C GLY A 95 8.58 -15.77 -1.98
N CYS A 96 9.53 -15.67 -1.06
CA CYS A 96 9.57 -16.49 0.15
C CYS A 96 8.53 -16.05 1.21
N SER A 97 7.86 -14.90 0.99
CA SER A 97 6.84 -14.35 1.90
C SER A 97 5.43 -14.80 1.56
N ASP A 98 5.22 -15.43 0.40
CA ASP A 98 3.92 -15.96 -0.01
C ASP A 98 3.64 -17.27 0.75
N THR A 99 2.99 -17.16 1.91
CA THR A 99 2.58 -18.31 2.71
C THR A 99 1.14 -18.66 2.37
N TYR A 100 0.92 -19.79 1.69
CA TYR A 100 -0.41 -20.36 1.53
C TYR A 100 -0.77 -21.14 2.80
N GLU A 101 -1.88 -20.78 3.46
CA GLU A 101 -2.64 -21.78 4.20
C GLU A 101 -3.35 -22.66 3.16
N PRO A 102 -3.11 -23.98 3.11
CA PRO A 102 -3.92 -24.85 2.27
C PRO A 102 -5.37 -24.74 2.76
N ALA A 103 -6.29 -24.48 1.83
CA ALA A 103 -7.72 -24.52 2.13
C ALA A 103 -8.07 -25.88 2.75
N ALA A 104 -8.71 -25.83 3.92
CA ALA A 104 -9.25 -27.02 4.60
C ALA A 104 -10.40 -27.65 3.80
#